data_AF-A0A1I0FH64-F1
#
_entry.id   AF-A0A1I0FH64-F1
#
_cell.length_a   1.000
_cell.length_b   1.000
_cell.length_c   1.000
_cell.angle_alpha   90.00
_cell.angle_beta   90.00
_cell.angle_gamma   90.00
#
_symmetry.space_group_name_H-M   'P 1'
#
loop_
_entity.id
_entity.type
_entity.pdbx_description
1 polymer ?
#
loop_
_entity_poly.entity_id
_entity_poly.type
_entity_poly.pdbx_seq_one_letter_code
_entity_poly.pdbx_strand_id
1 'polypeptide(L)' 'MKPKHLKKLLLSEIKAVSEKLNEYCVSSGKDFTRKRKITFETVIKTLIGME' A
#
# COMPACT_ATOMS: atom_id res chain seq x y z
N MET A 1 -6.78 22.28 3.69
CA MET A 1 -7.48 21.05 3.21
C MET A 1 -8.26 20.43 4.36
N LYS A 2 -9.48 19.92 4.12
CA LYS A 2 -10.23 19.22 5.18
C LYS A 2 -9.53 17.89 5.50
N PRO A 3 -9.25 17.54 6.77
CA PRO A 3 -8.53 16.30 7.13
C PRO A 3 -9.14 15.02 6.54
N LYS A 4 -10.46 14.95 6.44
CA LYS A 4 -11.19 13.84 5.79
C LYS A 4 -10.83 13.68 4.31
N HIS A 5 -10.65 14.79 3.60
CA HIS A 5 -10.27 14.78 2.19
C HIS A 5 -8.81 14.37 2.02
N LEU A 6 -7.93 14.83 2.91
CA LEU A 6 -6.52 14.44 2.93
C LEU A 6 -6.36 12.94 3.17
N LYS A 7 -7.09 12.38 4.16
CA LYS A 7 -7.08 10.93 4.43
C LYS A 7 -7.56 10.13 3.23
N LYS A 8 -8.61 10.60 2.54
CA LYS A 8 -9.13 9.93 1.33
C LYS A 8 -8.13 9.95 0.19
N LEU A 9 -7.49 11.10 -0.06
CA LEU A 9 -6.45 11.24 -1.08
C LEU A 9 -5.26 10.32 -0.79
N LEU A 10 -4.86 10.22 0.47
CA LEU A 10 -3.72 9.40 0.84
C LEU A 10 -4.04 7.90 0.73
N LEU A 11 -5.26 7.48 1.08
CA LEU A 11 -5.73 6.11 0.84
C LEU A 11 -5.82 5.76 -0.65
N SER A 12 -6.24 6.69 -1.52
CA SER A 12 -6.27 6.43 -2.97
C SER A 12 -4.85 6.25 -3.52
N GLU A 13 -3.89 7.01 -3.03
CA GLU A 13 -2.51 6.92 -3.49
C GLU A 13 -1.83 5.63 -3.04
N ILE A 14 -2.07 5.21 -1.79
CA ILE A 14 -1.60 3.91 -1.29
C ILE A 14 -2.16 2.77 -2.17
N LYS A 15 -3.43 2.86 -2.58
CA LYS A 15 -4.04 1.86 -3.46
C LYS A 15 -3.38 1.87 -4.84
N ALA A 16 -3.16 3.04 -5.44
CA ALA A 16 -2.51 3.18 -6.74
C ALA A 16 -1.07 2.61 -6.74
N VAL A 17 -0.31 2.85 -5.67
CA VAL A 17 1.03 2.25 -5.48
C VAL A 17 0.93 0.74 -5.29
N SER A 18 -0.11 0.26 -4.59
CA SER A 18 -0.30 -1.18 -4.35
C SER A 18 -0.61 -1.97 -5.61
N GLU A 19 -1.28 -1.37 -6.58
CA GLU A 19 -1.51 -1.95 -7.91
C GLU A 19 -0.22 -2.05 -8.73
N LYS A 20 0.78 -1.21 -8.41
CA LYS A 20 2.12 -1.19 -9.02
C LYS A 20 3.18 -1.90 -8.20
N LEU A 21 2.82 -2.86 -7.35
CA LEU A 21 3.74 -3.55 -6.43
C LEU A 21 5.00 -4.10 -7.13
N ASN A 22 4.89 -4.48 -8.41
CA ASN A 22 5.99 -5.03 -9.20
C ASN A 22 7.14 -4.02 -9.43
N GLU A 23 6.85 -2.72 -9.37
CA GLU A 23 7.86 -1.65 -9.50
C GLU A 23 8.67 -1.46 -8.21
N TYR A 24 8.12 -1.88 -7.06
CA TYR A 24 8.68 -1.63 -5.74
C TYR A 24 9.20 -2.90 -5.05
N CYS A 25 8.71 -4.08 -5.44
CA CYS A 25 9.14 -5.34 -4.86
C CYS A 25 10.39 -5.86 -5.57
N VAL A 26 11.42 -6.21 -4.79
CA VAL A 26 12.67 -6.80 -5.30
C VAL A 26 12.42 -8.08 -6.09
N SER A 27 11.45 -8.89 -5.65
CA SER A 27 11.05 -10.11 -6.34
C SER A 27 9.55 -10.12 -6.62
N SER A 28 9.11 -9.25 -7.53
CA SER A 28 7.72 -9.06 -7.97
C SER A 28 6.91 -10.33 -8.31
N GLY A 29 7.57 -11.43 -8.71
CA GLY A 29 6.92 -12.74 -8.93
C GLY A 29 6.81 -13.65 -7.71
N LYS A 30 7.38 -13.27 -6.56
CA LYS A 30 7.44 -14.06 -5.32
C LYS A 30 6.89 -13.29 -4.11
N ASP A 31 7.09 -11.98 -4.08
CA ASP A 31 6.62 -11.08 -3.03
C ASP A 31 5.12 -10.84 -3.20
N PHE A 32 4.37 -10.96 -2.10
CA PHE A 32 2.91 -10.75 -2.05
C PHE A 32 2.06 -11.56 -3.06
N THR A 33 2.64 -12.54 -3.77
CA THR A 33 1.92 -13.39 -4.74
C THR A 33 1.13 -14.53 -4.09
N ARG A 34 1.51 -14.93 -2.87
CA ARG A 34 0.74 -15.88 -2.05
C ARG A 34 -0.23 -15.11 -1.16
N LYS A 35 -1.38 -15.72 -0.81
CA LYS A 35 -2.26 -15.24 0.27
C LYS A 35 -1.47 -15.18 1.59
N ARG A 36 -0.76 -14.08 1.81
CA ARG A 36 -0.03 -13.78 3.06
C ARG A 36 -1.00 -13.11 4.04
N LYS A 37 -0.72 -13.24 5.34
CA LYS A 37 -1.49 -12.56 6.40
C LYS A 37 -1.37 -11.02 6.34
N ILE A 38 -0.33 -10.50 5.68
CA ILE A 38 -0.05 -9.05 5.55
C ILE A 38 0.04 -8.73 4.05
N THR A 39 -0.78 -7.79 3.59
CA THR A 39 -0.76 -7.32 2.19
C THR A 39 0.24 -6.19 2.02
N PHE A 40 0.66 -5.93 0.79
CA PHE A 40 1.54 -4.81 0.46
C PHE A 40 0.94 -3.46 0.89
N GLU A 41 -0.37 -3.30 0.74
CA GLU A 41 -1.13 -2.13 1.21
C GLU A 41 -0.99 -1.95 2.74
N THR A 42 -1.09 -3.04 3.51
CA THR A 42 -0.92 -3.02 4.97
C THR A 42 0.50 -2.61 5.37
N VAL A 43 1.52 -3.06 4.63
CA VAL A 43 2.91 -2.66 4.87
C VAL A 43 3.07 -1.15 4.69
N ILE A 44 2.56 -0.59 3.59
CA ILE A 44 2.63 0.86 3.34
C ILE A 44 1.92 1.65 4.43
N LYS A 45 0.71 1.23 4.81
CA LYS A 45 -0.05 1.88 5.91
C LYS A 45 0.73 1.88 7.21
N THR A 46 1.37 0.77 7.55
CA THR A 46 2.19 0.65 8.77
C THR A 46 3.42 1.56 8.71
N LEU A 47 4.08 1.64 7.56
CA LEU A 47 5.31 2.43 7.36
C LEU A 47 5.07 3.94 7.48
N ILE A 48 3.88 4.42 7.10
CA ILE A 48 3.46 5.82 7.22
C ILE A 48 2.71 6.08 8.55
N GLY A 49 2.58 5.07 9.42
CA GLY A 49 1.92 5.21 10.73
C GLY A 49 0.41 5.46 10.64
N MET A 50 -0.26 4.91 9.63
CA MET A 50 -1.70 5.04 9.39
C MET A 50 -2.54 3.85 9.90
N GLU A 51 -2.24 3.30 11.07
CA GLU A 51 -3.07 2.24 11.67
C GLU A 51 -4.56 2.61 11.77
#